data_AF-A0A7Y0DY42-F1
#
_entry.id   AF-A0A7Y0DY42-F1
#
_cell.length_a   1.000
_cell.length_b   1.000
_cell.length_c   1.000
_cell.angle_alpha   90.00
_cell.angle_beta   90.00
_cell.angle_gamma   90.00
#
_symmetry.space_group_name_H-M   'P 1'
#
loop_
_entity.id
_entity.type
_entity.pdbx_description
1 polymer ?
#
loop_
_entity_poly.entity_id
_entity_poly.type
_entity_poly.pdbx_seq_one_letter_code
_entity_poly.pdbx_strand_id
1 'polypeptide(L)' 'MSDSSKNKKPESDRKYEAKTRKCLMCRSEFKSSWPGERVCSNCKQTSAWNEPSIAA' A
#
# COMPACT_ATOMS: atom_id res chain seq x y z
N MET A 1 37.13 14.64 -4.72
CA MET A 1 35.94 14.31 -5.54
C MET A 1 35.07 13.37 -4.72
N SER A 2 33.90 13.83 -4.28
CA SER A 2 33.00 13.04 -3.42
C SER A 2 32.15 12.14 -4.30
N ASP A 3 32.43 10.84 -4.24
CA ASP A 3 31.80 9.79 -5.02
C ASP A 3 30.37 9.55 -4.51
N SER A 4 29.42 10.32 -5.03
CA SER A 4 27.99 10.27 -4.67
C SER A 4 27.31 8.92 -4.94
N SER A 5 28.02 7.96 -5.54
CA SER A 5 27.58 6.59 -5.82
C SER A 5 27.41 5.73 -4.56
N LYS A 6 28.09 6.07 -3.46
CA LYS A 6 28.15 5.23 -2.25
C LYS A 6 26.95 5.35 -1.30
N ASN A 7 26.00 6.26 -1.58
CA ASN A 7 24.87 6.53 -0.70
C ASN A 7 23.51 6.06 -1.26
N LYS A 8 23.50 5.14 -2.23
CA LYS A 8 22.26 4.57 -2.76
C LYS A 8 21.58 3.72 -1.68
N LYS A 9 20.28 3.96 -1.49
CA LYS A 9 19.44 3.09 -0.65
C LYS A 9 19.54 1.66 -1.20
N PRO A 10 19.86 0.66 -0.36
CA PRO A 10 19.97 -0.72 -0.82
C PRO A 10 18.64 -1.16 -1.43
N GLU A 11 18.72 -1.93 -2.50
CA GLU A 11 17.55 -2.58 -3.07
C GLU A 11 16.96 -3.53 -2.03
N SER A 12 15.64 -3.53 -1.89
CA SER A 12 14.96 -4.35 -0.90
C SER A 12 14.82 -5.78 -1.44
N ASP A 13 15.38 -6.77 -0.74
CA ASP A 13 15.19 -8.20 -1.06
C ASP A 13 13.74 -8.70 -0.87
N ARG A 14 12.83 -7.86 -0.35
CA ARG A 14 11.43 -8.23 -0.11
C ARG A 14 10.69 -8.42 -1.42
N LYS A 15 10.40 -9.68 -1.75
CA LYS A 15 9.46 -10.06 -2.80
C LYS A 15 8.03 -9.80 -2.32
N TYR A 16 7.36 -8.83 -2.92
CA TYR A 16 5.94 -8.60 -2.67
C TYR A 16 5.12 -9.53 -3.55
N GLU A 17 4.55 -10.57 -2.93
CA GLU A 17 3.63 -11.48 -3.61
C GLU A 17 2.22 -10.90 -3.63
N ALA A 18 1.61 -10.90 -4.82
CA ALA A 18 0.23 -10.52 -4.97
C ALA A 18 -0.67 -11.59 -4.33
N LYS A 19 -1.55 -11.21 -3.41
CA LYS A 19 -2.40 -12.15 -2.68
C LYS A 19 -3.86 -11.71 -2.70
N THR A 20 -4.79 -12.64 -2.83
CA THR A 20 -6.21 -12.34 -2.66
C THR A 20 -6.51 -12.10 -1.18
N ARG A 21 -7.11 -10.95 -0.86
CA ARG A 21 -7.48 -10.53 0.49
C ARG A 21 -8.90 -9.97 0.50
N LYS A 22 -9.52 -9.93 1.67
CA LYS A 22 -10.81 -9.25 1.87
C LYS A 22 -10.58 -7.78 2.24
N CYS A 23 -11.30 -6.88 1.58
CA CYS A 23 -11.28 -5.44 1.84
C CYS A 23 -11.76 -5.14 3.26
N LEU A 24 -11.07 -4.26 3.99
CA LEU A 24 -11.51 -3.87 5.33
C LEU A 24 -12.80 -3.02 5.33
N MET A 25 -13.11 -2.33 4.23
CA MET A 25 -14.32 -1.50 4.13
C MET A 25 -15.54 -2.30 3.67
N CYS A 26 -15.46 -2.96 2.52
CA CYS A 26 -16.61 -3.65 1.91
C CYS A 26 -16.57 -5.19 2.02
N ARG A 27 -15.49 -5.76 2.59
CA ARG A 27 -15.26 -7.22 2.70
C ARG A 27 -15.17 -7.98 1.37
N SER A 28 -15.18 -7.28 0.23
CA SER A 28 -14.99 -7.89 -1.09
C SER A 28 -13.58 -8.45 -1.24
N GLU A 29 -13.44 -9.53 -2.00
CA GLU A 29 -12.13 -10.08 -2.34
C GLU A 29 -11.44 -9.22 -3.40
N PHE A 30 -10.16 -8.92 -3.21
CA PHE A 30 -9.34 -8.17 -4.16
C PHE A 30 -7.89 -8.66 -4.12
N LYS A 31 -7.13 -8.43 -5.20
CA LYS A 31 -5.70 -8.75 -5.24
C LYS A 31 -4.90 -7.61 -4.60
N SER A 32 -4.23 -7.89 -3.50
CA SER A 32 -3.29 -6.96 -2.84
C SER A 32 -1.93 -7.04 -3.51
N SER A 33 -1.38 -5.91 -3.97
CA SER A 33 -0.04 -5.82 -4.57
C SER A 33 1.10 -5.90 -3.54
N TRP A 34 0.83 -5.58 -2.28
CA TRP A 34 1.78 -5.75 -1.17
C TRP A 34 1.06 -6.11 0.14
N PRO A 35 1.75 -6.66 1.15
CA PRO A 35 1.12 -7.12 2.39
C PRO A 35 0.32 -6.07 3.16
N GLY A 36 0.66 -4.79 2.99
CA GLY A 36 -0.02 -3.66 3.62
C GLY A 36 -1.28 -3.20 2.89
N GLU A 37 -1.54 -3.66 1.68
CA GLU A 37 -2.75 -3.26 0.94
C GLU A 37 -3.95 -4.06 1.44
N ARG A 38 -4.82 -3.40 2.21
CA ARG A 38 -6.00 -4.01 2.87
C ARG A 38 -7.35 -3.42 2.43
N VAL A 39 -7.34 -2.45 1.51
CA VAL A 39 -8.54 -1.79 0.98
C VAL A 39 -8.52 -1.93 -0.53
N CYS A 40 -9.62 -2.37 -1.13
CA CYS A 40 -9.71 -2.53 -2.58
C CYS A 40 -9.71 -1.18 -3.31
N SER A 41 -9.35 -1.16 -4.60
CA SER A 41 -9.28 0.04 -5.43
C SER A 41 -10.58 0.86 -5.43
N ASN A 42 -11.73 0.18 -5.45
CA ASN A 42 -13.04 0.85 -5.41
C ASN A 42 -13.22 1.66 -4.13
N CYS A 43 -13.00 1.01 -2.98
CA CYS A 43 -13.08 1.62 -1.66
C CYS A 43 -12.02 2.72 -1.48
N LYS A 44 -10.81 2.53 -2.01
CA LYS A 44 -9.71 3.51 -1.93
C LYS A 44 -10.00 4.80 -2.70
N GLN A 45 -10.85 4.75 -3.72
CA GLN A 45 -11.28 5.93 -4.49
C GLN A 45 -12.47 6.65 -3.85
N THR A 46 -13.14 6.06 -2.85
CA THR A 46 -14.27 6.71 -2.18
C THR A 46 -13.80 7.85 -1.28
N SER A 47 -14.64 8.89 -1.13
CA SER A 47 -14.41 9.99 -0.19
C SER A 47 -14.25 9.48 1.25
N ALA A 48 -15.00 8.46 1.64
CA ALA A 48 -14.90 7.84 2.97
C ALA A 48 -13.49 7.32 3.33
N TRP A 49 -12.65 6.98 2.34
CA TRP A 49 -11.25 6.60 2.58
C TRP A 49 -10.28 7.78 2.51
N ASN A 50 -10.55 8.75 1.64
CA ASN A 50 -9.66 9.89 1.38
C ASN A 50 -9.87 11.03 2.37
N GLU A 51 -11.04 11.10 3.01
CA GLU A 51 -11.31 12.09 4.03
C GLU A 51 -10.52 11.71 5.29
N PRO A 52 -9.54 12.53 5.72
CA PRO A 52 -8.97 12.36 7.04
C PRO A 52 -10.11 12.60 8.02
N SER A 53 -10.56 11.56 8.70
CA SER A 53 -11.38 11.75 9.89
C SER A 53 -10.61 12.69 10.79
N ILE A 54 -11.11 13.92 10.94
CA ILE A 54 -10.62 14.85 11.94
C ILE A 54 -10.92 14.18 13.28
N ALA A 55 -9.94 13.43 13.79
CA ALA A 55 -9.91 13.03 15.17
C ALA A 55 -9.69 14.32 15.96
N ALA A 56 -10.80 14.87 16.45
CA ALA A 56 -10.83 15.97 17.40
C ALA A 56 -10.28 15.53 18.77
#